data_AF-A0A428QPG1-F1
#
_entry.id   AF-A0A428QPG1-F1
#
_cell.length_a   1.000
_cell.length_b   1.000
_cell.length_c   1.000
_cell.angle_alpha   90.00
_cell.angle_beta   90.00
_cell.angle_gamma   90.00
#
_symmetry.space_group_name_H-M   'P 1'
#
loop_
_entity.id
_entity.type
_entity.pdbx_description
1 polymer ?
#
loop_
_entity_poly.entity_id
_entity_poly.type
_entity_poly.pdbx_seq_one_letter_code
_entity_poly.pdbx_strand_id
1 'polypeptide(L)'
;MVSNIWLPSDRHNEATYHALIYYVCGNPGLIEYYTDFLKLLRGLLDKAEHDTAYDIYGRNLFGFVDDEHEPSSPKNQLWDLNGQIEGIYDDVAARRVDSKPYDFVILMGHSVGSYICVEIFHRHLESPERAPHLNLRHGFLLFPTLTHIARSNSGLKFTALSRAVPFLDTTTHIIARLLFSFLTVASLTWLVQRVMGFTPLAASVTARWLKSRNGVRQTVHLGMTELETICEEKWSEELWAASQGPKRDAPRFFVFYAKTDHWVDDGEREGFIERRRGGVTRIEVDEGDIPHAFCTRDDASLEVARRVCGWVEEIDRVGENH
;
A
#
# COMPACT_ATOMS: atom_id res chain seq x y z
N MET A 1 13.51 11.82 -5.58
CA MET A 1 12.38 11.16 -4.88
C MET A 1 13.02 10.31 -3.81
N VAL A 2 12.44 10.22 -2.62
CA VAL A 2 13.00 9.35 -1.57
C VAL A 2 12.72 7.88 -1.91
N SER A 3 13.63 6.99 -1.53
CA SER A 3 13.51 5.55 -1.82
C SER A 3 12.73 4.77 -0.78
N ASN A 4 12.81 5.23 0.47
CA ASN A 4 12.16 4.63 1.61
C ASN A 4 11.87 5.69 2.68
N ILE A 5 10.98 5.32 3.59
CA ILE A 5 10.70 6.02 4.84
C ILE A 5 10.94 5.03 5.96
N TRP A 6 11.71 5.45 6.95
CA TRP A 6 12.01 4.69 8.16
C TRP A 6 11.74 5.57 9.37
N LEU A 7 10.81 5.15 10.23
CA LEU A 7 10.39 5.84 11.43
C LEU A 7 10.40 4.82 12.59
N PRO A 8 11.55 4.63 13.26
CA PRO A 8 11.66 3.69 14.37
C PRO A 8 10.86 4.15 15.58
N SER A 9 10.51 3.22 16.47
CA SER A 9 9.95 3.54 17.78
C SER A 9 11.06 3.99 18.74
N ASP A 10 10.82 5.05 19.52
CA ASP A 10 11.76 5.48 20.56
C ASP A 10 11.78 4.53 21.77
N ARG A 11 10.87 3.54 21.85
CA ARG A 11 10.72 2.61 22.99
C ARG A 11 11.52 1.32 22.85
N HIS A 12 12.41 1.19 21.87
CA HIS A 12 13.16 -0.05 21.61
C HIS A 12 13.78 -0.71 22.85
N ASN A 13 14.33 0.08 23.79
CA ASN A 13 15.00 -0.45 24.98
C ASN A 13 14.04 -0.82 26.12
N GLU A 14 12.80 -0.32 26.08
CA GLU A 14 11.80 -0.46 27.14
C GLU A 14 10.70 -1.47 26.78
N ALA A 15 10.48 -1.68 25.48
CA ALA A 15 9.45 -2.59 24.98
C ALA A 15 9.84 -4.07 25.19
N THR A 16 8.83 -4.89 25.43
CA THR A 16 8.95 -6.35 25.54
C THR A 16 8.96 -7.00 24.16
N TYR A 17 8.21 -6.44 23.21
CA TYR A 17 8.10 -6.93 21.84
C TYR A 17 8.51 -5.85 20.83
N HIS A 18 9.08 -6.26 19.71
CA HIS A 18 9.41 -5.41 18.58
C HIS A 18 8.63 -5.84 17.35
N ALA A 19 7.77 -4.96 16.87
CA ALA A 19 6.93 -5.17 15.71
C ALA A 19 7.32 -4.25 14.56
N LEU A 20 7.12 -4.71 13.32
CA LEU A 20 7.29 -3.89 12.13
C LEU A 20 5.95 -3.63 11.46
N ILE A 21 5.58 -2.37 11.30
CA ILE A 21 4.55 -1.93 10.37
C ILE A 21 5.24 -1.65 9.02
N TYR A 22 5.09 -2.58 8.07
CA TYR A 22 5.65 -2.44 6.74
C TYR A 22 4.61 -1.91 5.76
N TYR A 23 4.84 -0.71 5.21
CA TYR A 23 3.94 -0.02 4.30
C TYR A 23 4.23 -0.35 2.83
N VAL A 24 3.17 -0.76 2.10
CA VAL A 24 3.19 -1.08 0.67
C VAL A 24 2.34 -0.06 -0.09
N CYS A 25 2.99 0.70 -0.97
CA CYS A 25 2.39 1.78 -1.74
C CYS A 25 1.30 1.29 -2.72
N GLY A 26 0.35 2.16 -3.05
CA GLY A 26 -0.50 2.00 -4.23
C GLY A 26 0.20 2.43 -5.52
N ASN A 27 -0.50 2.42 -6.65
CA ASN A 27 0.02 2.91 -7.93
C ASN A 27 -0.36 4.40 -8.12
N PRO A 28 0.58 5.34 -8.41
CA PRO A 28 2.03 5.17 -8.58
C PRO A 28 2.77 4.81 -7.29
N GLY A 29 3.65 3.81 -7.38
CA GLY A 29 4.37 3.16 -6.28
C GLY A 29 5.47 4.00 -5.63
N LEU A 30 5.16 5.23 -5.22
CA LEU A 30 6.11 6.17 -4.61
C LEU A 30 5.78 6.39 -3.14
N ILE A 31 6.70 6.02 -2.25
CA ILE A 31 6.51 6.12 -0.79
C ILE A 31 6.39 7.58 -0.32
N GLU A 32 6.98 8.51 -1.07
CA GLU A 32 6.99 9.93 -0.73
C GLU A 32 5.57 10.53 -0.64
N TYR A 33 4.58 9.97 -1.36
CA TYR A 33 3.17 10.37 -1.20
C TYR A 33 2.64 10.15 0.21
N TYR A 34 3.16 9.17 0.95
CA TYR A 34 2.65 8.75 2.25
C TYR A 34 3.40 9.39 3.41
N THR A 35 4.34 10.29 3.15
CA THR A 35 5.20 10.89 4.19
C THR A 35 4.38 11.54 5.30
N ASP A 36 3.38 12.35 4.96
CA ASP A 36 2.59 13.08 5.95
C ASP A 36 1.73 12.11 6.77
N PHE A 37 1.06 11.15 6.11
CA PHE A 37 0.34 10.06 6.77
C PHE A 37 1.20 9.24 7.74
N LEU A 38 2.37 8.76 7.30
CA LEU A 38 3.23 7.91 8.13
C LEU A 38 3.84 8.68 9.31
N LYS A 39 4.15 9.98 9.14
CA LYS A 39 4.58 10.84 10.25
C LYS A 39 3.47 11.10 11.27
N LEU A 40 2.24 11.32 10.79
CA LEU A 40 1.07 11.46 11.67
C LEU A 40 0.83 10.17 12.45
N LEU A 41 0.92 9.02 11.79
CA LEU A 41 0.79 7.71 12.42
C LEU A 41 1.89 7.50 13.48
N ARG A 42 3.16 7.76 13.16
CA ARG A 42 4.29 7.68 14.10
C ARG A 42 4.01 8.48 15.37
N GLY A 43 3.61 9.75 15.22
CA GLY A 43 3.31 10.63 16.37
C GLY A 43 2.08 10.24 17.19
N LEU A 44 1.16 9.43 16.63
CA LEU A 44 0.06 8.83 17.37
C LEU A 44 0.54 7.57 18.12
N LEU A 45 1.30 6.71 17.45
CA LEU A 45 1.88 5.50 18.04
C LEU A 45 2.84 5.82 19.19
N ASP A 46 3.63 6.89 19.12
CA ASP A 46 4.51 7.33 20.23
C ASP A 46 3.75 7.55 21.55
N LYS A 47 2.44 7.79 21.48
CA LYS A 47 1.57 7.96 22.65
C LYS A 47 0.81 6.69 23.03
N ALA A 48 0.61 5.78 22.09
CA ALA A 48 -0.18 4.57 22.27
C ALA A 48 0.68 3.35 22.65
N GLU A 49 1.93 3.31 22.20
CA GLU A 49 2.86 2.21 22.43
C GLU A 49 3.21 2.06 23.91
N HIS A 50 3.12 0.81 24.40
CA HIS A 50 3.46 0.47 25.76
C HIS A 50 4.43 -0.72 25.82
N ASP A 51 3.90 -1.94 25.64
CA ASP A 51 4.66 -3.19 25.73
C ASP A 51 5.32 -3.60 24.40
N THR A 52 4.80 -3.08 23.27
CA THR A 52 5.31 -3.34 21.93
C THR A 52 5.85 -2.05 21.33
N ALA A 53 7.09 -2.07 20.84
CA ALA A 53 7.66 -1.01 20.01
C ALA A 53 7.32 -1.31 18.54
N TYR A 54 6.60 -0.42 17.86
CA TYR A 54 6.28 -0.60 16.45
C TYR A 54 7.17 0.29 15.60
N ASP A 55 8.05 -0.30 14.81
CA ASP A 55 8.76 0.45 13.78
C ASP A 55 7.88 0.62 12.55
N ILE A 56 8.01 1.76 11.85
CA ILE A 56 7.36 1.96 10.56
C ILE A 56 8.42 2.00 9.47
N TYR A 57 8.28 1.12 8.49
CA TYR A 57 9.10 1.13 7.28
C TYR A 57 8.21 1.12 6.04
N GLY A 58 8.58 1.85 5.01
CA GLY A 58 7.97 1.71 3.68
C GLY A 58 8.97 2.07 2.60
N ARG A 59 8.76 1.55 1.39
CA ARG A 59 9.60 1.84 0.23
C ARG A 59 8.81 2.01 -1.05
N ASN A 60 9.44 2.60 -2.04
CA ASN A 60 8.89 2.62 -3.40
C ASN A 60 8.64 1.18 -3.88
N LEU A 61 7.61 1.00 -4.70
CA LEU A 61 7.54 -0.18 -5.56
C LEU A 61 8.68 -0.12 -6.58
N PHE A 62 9.11 -1.27 -7.08
CA PHE A 62 10.26 -1.36 -7.98
C PHE A 62 9.95 -0.74 -9.35
N GLY A 63 10.94 -0.07 -9.97
CA GLY A 63 10.82 0.48 -11.32
C GLY A 63 10.29 1.93 -11.43
N PHE A 64 9.91 2.56 -10.31
CA PHE A 64 9.29 3.91 -10.33
C PHE A 64 10.30 5.06 -10.27
N VAL A 65 11.48 4.84 -9.70
CA VAL A 65 12.54 5.85 -9.57
C VAL A 65 13.76 5.43 -10.38
N ASP A 66 14.19 6.31 -11.29
CA ASP A 66 15.24 6.00 -12.26
C ASP A 66 16.60 5.63 -11.65
N ASP A 67 16.91 6.12 -10.45
CA ASP A 67 18.17 5.87 -9.74
C ASP A 67 18.15 4.56 -8.93
N GLU A 68 17.00 3.88 -8.83
CA GLU A 68 16.83 2.64 -8.07
C GLU A 68 16.96 1.37 -8.93
N HIS A 69 17.13 1.52 -10.24
CA HIS A 69 17.25 0.40 -11.15
C HIS A 69 18.00 0.77 -12.43
N GLU A 70 18.61 -0.24 -13.05
CA GLU A 70 19.22 -0.06 -14.37
C GLU A 70 18.18 0.39 -15.40
N PRO A 71 18.57 1.17 -16.43
CA PRO A 71 17.66 1.57 -17.50
C PRO A 71 16.95 0.38 -18.12
N SER A 72 15.67 0.56 -18.46
CA SER A 72 14.88 -0.51 -19.08
C SER A 72 15.57 -0.97 -20.38
N SER A 73 15.86 -2.26 -20.46
CA SER A 73 16.41 -2.91 -21.65
C SER A 73 15.59 -4.16 -21.94
N PRO A 74 15.74 -4.83 -23.10
CA PRO A 74 15.09 -6.13 -23.32
C PRO A 74 15.44 -7.17 -22.24
N LYS A 75 16.55 -6.97 -21.50
CA LYS A 75 16.99 -7.80 -20.38
C LYS A 75 16.55 -7.29 -19.00
N ASN A 76 16.05 -6.05 -18.91
CA ASN A 76 15.61 -5.41 -17.67
C ASN A 76 14.18 -4.88 -17.89
N GLN A 77 13.23 -5.81 -17.81
CA GLN A 77 11.80 -5.54 -18.04
C GLN A 77 11.23 -4.65 -16.93
N LEU A 78 10.12 -3.97 -17.25
CA LEU A 78 9.34 -3.27 -16.23
C LEU A 78 8.81 -4.28 -15.22
N TRP A 79 8.56 -3.83 -14.00
CA TRP A 79 8.12 -4.71 -12.93
C TRP A 79 6.61 -4.91 -13.03
N ASP A 80 6.18 -6.14 -13.33
CA ASP A 80 4.78 -6.52 -13.25
C ASP A 80 4.33 -6.71 -11.79
N LEU A 81 3.03 -6.93 -11.60
CA LEU A 81 2.46 -7.14 -10.26
C LEU A 81 3.13 -8.32 -9.53
N ASN A 82 3.47 -9.41 -10.22
CA ASN A 82 4.11 -10.56 -9.59
C ASN A 82 5.54 -10.23 -9.13
N GLY A 83 6.32 -9.51 -9.94
CA GLY A 83 7.64 -9.02 -9.56
C GLY A 83 7.59 -8.07 -8.37
N GLN A 84 6.55 -7.23 -8.27
CA GLN A 84 6.33 -6.42 -7.06
C GLN A 84 6.07 -7.29 -5.83
N ILE A 85 5.20 -8.29 -5.93
CA ILE A 85 4.89 -9.20 -4.82
C ILE A 85 6.15 -9.92 -4.34
N GLU A 86 6.91 -10.52 -5.27
CA GLU A 86 8.13 -11.26 -4.95
C GLU A 86 9.19 -10.36 -4.32
N GLY A 87 9.46 -9.20 -4.92
CA GLY A 87 10.48 -8.30 -4.39
C GLY A 87 10.08 -7.67 -3.05
N ILE A 88 8.80 -7.37 -2.81
CA ILE A 88 8.34 -6.85 -1.52
C ILE A 88 8.35 -7.95 -0.46
N TYR A 89 8.01 -9.20 -0.80
CA TYR A 89 8.15 -10.32 0.12
C TYR A 89 9.62 -10.48 0.55
N ASP A 90 10.55 -10.52 -0.41
CA ASP A 90 11.98 -10.64 -0.08
C ASP A 90 12.47 -9.47 0.79
N ASP A 91 12.02 -8.24 0.50
CA ASP A 91 12.38 -7.06 1.28
C ASP A 91 11.86 -7.15 2.72
N VAL A 92 10.57 -7.47 2.92
CA VAL A 92 9.95 -7.68 4.24
C VAL A 92 10.69 -8.78 5.01
N ALA A 93 10.92 -9.93 4.36
CA ALA A 93 11.59 -11.07 4.96
C ALA A 93 13.03 -10.75 5.35
N ALA A 94 13.68 -9.76 4.73
CA ALA A 94 15.03 -9.32 5.08
C ALA A 94 15.09 -8.31 6.24
N ARG A 95 13.97 -7.72 6.65
CA ARG A 95 13.94 -6.69 7.71
C ARG A 95 14.29 -7.26 9.08
N ARG A 96 15.08 -6.52 9.85
CA ARG A 96 15.58 -6.91 11.18
C ARG A 96 15.56 -5.69 12.12
N VAL A 97 15.46 -5.97 13.41
CA VAL A 97 15.70 -5.04 14.52
C VAL A 97 16.87 -5.60 15.33
N ASP A 98 17.92 -4.81 15.55
CA ASP A 98 19.14 -5.25 16.25
C ASP A 98 19.71 -6.60 15.76
N SER A 99 19.72 -6.79 14.44
CA SER A 99 20.14 -8.04 13.76
C SER A 99 19.27 -9.28 14.05
N LYS A 100 18.13 -9.11 14.75
CA LYS A 100 17.14 -10.14 15.01
C LYS A 100 15.89 -9.94 14.15
N PRO A 101 15.15 -11.01 13.80
CA PRO A 101 13.81 -10.87 13.26
C PRO A 101 12.91 -10.09 14.21
N TYR A 102 11.94 -9.35 13.66
CA TYR A 102 10.86 -8.79 14.46
C TYR A 102 10.01 -9.92 15.07
N ASP A 103 9.46 -9.68 16.26
CA ASP A 103 8.54 -10.64 16.89
C ASP A 103 7.31 -10.87 16.02
N PHE A 104 6.84 -9.82 15.34
CA PHE A 104 5.85 -9.93 14.28
C PHE A 104 5.88 -8.74 13.31
N VAL A 105 5.25 -8.93 12.15
CA VAL A 105 5.10 -7.92 11.11
C VAL A 105 3.62 -7.68 10.83
N ILE A 106 3.28 -6.40 10.69
CA ILE A 106 2.01 -5.91 10.15
C ILE A 106 2.26 -5.40 8.74
N LEU A 107 1.65 -6.01 7.73
CA LEU A 107 1.69 -5.48 6.36
C LEU A 107 0.56 -4.47 6.18
N MET A 108 0.91 -3.23 5.86
CA MET A 108 -0.06 -2.17 5.59
C MET A 108 -0.04 -1.79 4.12
N GLY A 109 -1.10 -2.08 3.39
CA GLY A 109 -1.20 -1.79 1.96
C GLY A 109 -2.20 -0.68 1.68
N HIS A 110 -1.96 0.09 0.61
CA HIS A 110 -2.97 0.97 0.03
C HIS A 110 -3.28 0.57 -1.42
N SER A 111 -4.57 0.52 -1.80
CA SER A 111 -4.98 0.21 -3.18
C SER A 111 -4.40 -1.14 -3.64
N VAL A 112 -3.66 -1.18 -4.75
CA VAL A 112 -2.91 -2.38 -5.20
C VAL A 112 -1.93 -2.89 -4.15
N GLY A 113 -1.37 -2.02 -3.31
CA GLY A 113 -0.51 -2.42 -2.20
C GLY A 113 -1.22 -3.37 -1.22
N SER A 114 -2.54 -3.23 -1.06
CA SER A 114 -3.34 -4.17 -0.26
C SER A 114 -3.43 -5.55 -0.90
N TYR A 115 -3.57 -5.62 -2.23
CA TYR A 115 -3.50 -6.89 -2.96
C TYR A 115 -2.13 -7.56 -2.78
N ILE A 116 -1.05 -6.78 -2.88
CA ILE A 116 0.32 -7.26 -2.65
C ILE A 116 0.45 -7.83 -1.24
N CYS A 117 -0.05 -7.14 -0.21
CA CYS A 117 -0.03 -7.64 1.17
C CYS A 117 -0.76 -8.99 1.29
N VAL A 118 -1.97 -9.11 0.75
CA VAL A 118 -2.76 -10.35 0.81
C VAL A 118 -2.05 -11.50 0.07
N GLU A 119 -1.46 -11.24 -1.09
CA GLU A 119 -0.65 -12.24 -1.83
C GLU A 119 0.58 -12.70 -1.05
N ILE A 120 1.27 -11.79 -0.35
CA ILE A 120 2.42 -12.15 0.49
C ILE A 120 1.97 -13.06 1.62
N PHE A 121 0.87 -12.74 2.31
CA PHE A 121 0.30 -13.63 3.33
C PHE A 121 -0.04 -15.01 2.75
N HIS A 122 -0.73 -15.04 1.61
CA HIS A 122 -1.13 -16.29 0.95
C HIS A 122 0.08 -17.16 0.60
N ARG A 123 1.07 -16.60 -0.10
CA ARG A 123 2.30 -17.33 -0.48
C ARG A 123 3.12 -17.76 0.73
N HIS A 124 3.11 -16.98 1.80
CA HIS A 124 3.79 -17.33 3.03
C HIS A 124 3.09 -18.48 3.78
N LEU A 125 1.76 -18.53 3.76
CA LEU A 125 1.01 -19.67 4.32
C LEU A 125 1.22 -20.96 3.53
N GLU A 126 1.32 -20.88 2.20
CA GLU A 126 1.58 -22.04 1.35
C GLU A 126 3.04 -22.52 1.42
N SER A 127 3.98 -21.62 1.67
CA SER A 127 5.42 -21.91 1.69
C SER A 127 6.15 -21.20 2.84
N PRO A 128 5.84 -21.56 4.11
CA PRO A 128 6.42 -20.92 5.29
C PRO A 128 7.95 -21.10 5.37
N GLU A 129 8.50 -22.15 4.76
CA GLU A 129 9.93 -22.43 4.71
C GLU A 129 10.75 -21.42 3.90
N ARG A 130 10.12 -20.59 3.06
CA ARG A 130 10.80 -19.50 2.34
C ARG A 130 11.39 -18.47 3.30
N ALA A 131 10.69 -18.18 4.40
CA ALA A 131 11.09 -17.20 5.39
C ALA A 131 10.61 -17.64 6.78
N PRO A 132 11.19 -18.70 7.38
CA PRO A 132 10.67 -19.31 8.61
C PRO A 132 10.75 -18.40 9.84
N HIS A 133 11.57 -17.33 9.76
CA HIS A 133 11.69 -16.30 10.79
C HIS A 133 10.67 -15.17 10.64
N LEU A 134 9.96 -15.09 9.51
CA LEU A 134 9.00 -14.03 9.25
C LEU A 134 7.65 -14.39 9.89
N ASN A 135 7.26 -13.65 10.93
CA ASN A 135 5.94 -13.80 11.55
C ASN A 135 4.98 -12.73 11.01
N LEU A 136 4.27 -13.04 9.92
CA LEU A 136 3.20 -12.17 9.39
C LEU A 136 1.94 -12.33 10.25
N ARG A 137 1.63 -11.30 11.05
CA ARG A 137 0.54 -11.40 12.04
C ARG A 137 -0.72 -10.65 11.62
N HIS A 138 -0.59 -9.44 11.12
CA HIS A 138 -1.73 -8.62 10.74
C HIS A 138 -1.55 -7.96 9.36
N GLY A 139 -2.66 -7.74 8.66
CA GLY A 139 -2.71 -7.02 7.40
C GLY A 139 -3.69 -5.85 7.50
N PHE A 140 -3.21 -4.63 7.31
CA PHE A 140 -4.01 -3.41 7.27
C PHE A 140 -4.22 -3.00 5.82
N LEU A 141 -5.43 -3.21 5.32
CA LEU A 141 -5.79 -3.05 3.91
C LEU A 141 -6.58 -1.75 3.74
N LEU A 142 -5.90 -0.70 3.29
CA LEU A 142 -6.46 0.64 3.14
C LEU A 142 -6.95 0.84 1.69
N PHE A 143 -8.22 1.17 1.52
CA PHE A 143 -8.89 1.40 0.24
C PHE A 143 -8.56 0.30 -0.80
N PRO A 144 -8.75 -0.98 -0.46
CA PRO A 144 -8.05 -2.05 -1.16
C PRO A 144 -8.73 -2.42 -2.48
N THR A 145 -7.91 -2.68 -3.51
CA THR A 145 -8.36 -3.21 -4.80
C THR A 145 -8.13 -4.72 -4.84
N LEU A 146 -8.98 -5.49 -4.15
CA LEU A 146 -8.78 -6.94 -3.97
C LEU A 146 -9.37 -7.80 -5.09
N THR A 147 -10.45 -7.32 -5.72
CA THR A 147 -11.15 -8.05 -6.78
C THR A 147 -11.58 -7.12 -7.90
N HIS A 148 -11.64 -7.68 -9.11
CA HIS A 148 -12.22 -7.11 -10.33
C HIS A 148 -11.98 -5.61 -10.55
N ILE A 149 -10.73 -5.16 -10.46
CA ILE A 149 -10.38 -3.75 -10.67
C ILE A 149 -10.82 -3.26 -12.06
N ALA A 150 -10.87 -4.14 -13.05
CA ALA A 150 -11.36 -3.86 -14.41
C ALA A 150 -12.84 -3.45 -14.49
N ARG A 151 -13.66 -3.79 -13.50
CA ARG A 151 -15.08 -3.43 -13.44
C ARG A 151 -15.31 -2.05 -12.82
N SER A 152 -14.34 -1.54 -12.06
CA SER A 152 -14.41 -0.20 -11.49
C SER A 152 -14.50 0.88 -12.58
N ASN A 153 -15.03 2.06 -12.22
CA ASN A 153 -15.11 3.19 -13.14
C ASN A 153 -13.75 3.55 -13.77
N SER A 154 -12.67 3.46 -13.00
CA SER A 154 -11.31 3.73 -13.48
C SER A 154 -10.77 2.58 -14.32
N GLY A 155 -11.02 1.34 -13.92
CA GLY A 155 -10.64 0.15 -14.68
C GLY A 155 -11.29 0.11 -16.06
N LEU A 156 -12.57 0.48 -16.16
CA LEU A 156 -13.29 0.59 -17.44
C LEU A 156 -12.68 1.68 -18.34
N LYS A 157 -12.38 2.86 -17.78
CA LYS A 157 -11.73 3.96 -18.52
C LYS A 157 -10.33 3.58 -18.98
N PHE A 158 -9.55 2.92 -18.13
CA PHE A 158 -8.21 2.48 -18.46
C PHE A 158 -8.23 1.38 -19.52
N THR A 159 -9.14 0.41 -19.41
CA THR A 159 -9.35 -0.64 -20.42
C THR A 159 -9.77 -0.05 -21.77
N ALA A 160 -10.63 0.96 -21.76
CA ALA A 160 -10.99 1.67 -22.99
C ALA A 160 -9.79 2.41 -23.60
N LEU A 161 -8.97 3.08 -22.77
CA LEU A 161 -7.77 3.79 -23.21
C LEU A 161 -6.71 2.83 -23.77
N SER A 162 -6.45 1.71 -23.10
CA SER A 162 -5.47 0.71 -23.53
C SER A 162 -5.88 0.03 -24.84
N ARG A 163 -7.18 -0.16 -25.09
CA ARG A 163 -7.69 -0.63 -26.39
C ARG A 163 -7.59 0.43 -27.49
N ALA A 164 -7.82 1.70 -27.15
CA ALA A 164 -7.80 2.80 -28.12
C ALA A 164 -6.37 3.19 -28.56
N VAL A 165 -5.37 2.97 -27.70
CA VAL A 165 -3.97 3.36 -27.94
C VAL A 165 -3.08 2.12 -27.93
N PRO A 166 -2.77 1.54 -29.11
CA PRO A 166 -1.80 0.46 -29.23
C PRO A 166 -0.44 0.88 -28.62
N PHE A 167 0.22 -0.04 -27.91
CA PHE A 167 1.51 0.22 -27.25
C PHE A 167 1.46 1.36 -26.22
N LEU A 168 0.36 1.45 -25.46
CA LEU A 168 0.17 2.47 -24.42
C LEU A 168 1.33 2.49 -23.41
N ASP A 169 1.80 1.32 -22.98
CA ASP A 169 2.94 1.15 -22.09
C ASP A 169 4.24 1.76 -22.67
N THR A 170 4.39 1.77 -23.99
CA THR A 170 5.58 2.25 -24.68
C THR A 170 5.44 3.72 -25.08
N THR A 171 4.23 4.22 -25.30
CA THR A 171 3.98 5.56 -25.88
C THR A 171 3.63 6.62 -24.83
N THR A 172 3.05 6.24 -23.69
CA THR A 172 2.52 7.21 -22.70
C THR A 172 3.59 8.12 -22.12
N HIS A 173 4.77 7.59 -21.81
CA HIS A 173 5.88 8.38 -21.28
C HIS A 173 6.38 9.44 -22.30
N ILE A 174 6.29 9.17 -23.60
CA ILE A 174 6.64 10.12 -24.67
C ILE A 174 5.63 11.26 -24.69
N ILE A 175 4.34 10.95 -24.62
CA ILE A 175 3.26 11.94 -24.60
C ILE A 175 3.37 12.84 -23.36
N ALA A 176 3.55 12.26 -22.17
CA ALA A 176 3.76 13.01 -20.93
C ALA A 176 4.99 13.93 -21.04
N ARG A 177 6.09 13.42 -21.58
CA ARG A 177 7.30 14.23 -21.79
C ARG A 177 7.07 15.36 -22.78
N LEU A 178 6.38 15.14 -23.89
CA LEU A 178 6.09 16.20 -24.87
C LEU A 178 5.17 17.27 -24.27
N LEU A 179 4.07 16.85 -23.64
CA LEU A 179 3.07 17.75 -23.04
C LEU A 179 3.61 18.58 -21.88
N PHE A 180 4.56 18.05 -21.09
CA PHE A 180 5.09 18.73 -19.91
C PHE A 180 6.57 19.12 -20.03
N SER A 181 7.16 19.00 -21.23
CA SER A 181 8.57 19.35 -21.49
C SER A 181 8.87 20.81 -21.16
N PHE A 182 7.96 21.72 -21.53
CA PHE A 182 8.10 23.17 -21.37
C PHE A 182 7.82 23.66 -19.95
N LEU A 183 7.24 22.83 -19.07
CA LEU A 183 6.97 23.21 -17.68
C LEU A 183 8.13 22.82 -16.77
N THR A 184 8.56 23.73 -15.91
CA THR A 184 9.47 23.39 -14.81
C THR A 184 8.76 22.50 -13.77
N VAL A 185 9.52 21.78 -12.94
CA VAL A 185 8.93 21.01 -11.82
C VAL A 185 8.07 21.92 -10.94
N ALA A 186 8.55 23.12 -10.61
CA ALA A 186 7.81 24.08 -9.78
C ALA A 186 6.49 24.52 -10.43
N SER A 187 6.50 24.82 -11.74
CA SER A 187 5.29 25.19 -12.49
C SER A 187 4.28 24.06 -12.51
N LEU A 188 4.75 22.82 -12.72
CA LEU A 188 3.89 21.64 -12.74
C LEU A 188 3.34 21.31 -11.34
N THR A 189 4.16 21.46 -10.29
CA THR A 189 3.71 21.32 -8.90
C THR A 189 2.61 22.32 -8.57
N TRP A 190 2.78 23.59 -8.93
CA TRP A 190 1.75 24.60 -8.74
C TRP A 190 0.46 24.24 -9.48
N LEU A 191 0.56 23.77 -10.73
CA LEU A 191 -0.59 23.37 -11.52
C LEU A 191 -1.32 22.17 -10.88
N VAL A 192 -0.59 21.11 -10.52
CA VAL A 192 -1.16 19.92 -9.87
C VAL A 192 -1.83 20.31 -8.57
N GLN A 193 -1.19 21.12 -7.73
CA GLN A 193 -1.76 21.58 -6.47
C GLN A 193 -3.08 22.33 -6.69
N ARG A 194 -3.14 23.22 -7.68
CA ARG A 194 -4.34 24.04 -7.96
C ARG A 194 -5.49 23.25 -8.55
N VAL A 195 -5.21 22.30 -9.44
CA VAL A 195 -6.23 21.53 -10.16
C VAL A 195 -6.71 20.33 -9.35
N MET A 196 -5.77 19.62 -8.71
CA MET A 196 -6.07 18.38 -7.99
C MET A 196 -6.36 18.60 -6.51
N GLY A 197 -6.08 19.78 -5.95
CA GLY A 197 -6.25 20.06 -4.53
C GLY A 197 -5.28 19.30 -3.62
N PHE A 198 -4.16 18.83 -4.16
CA PHE A 198 -3.16 18.05 -3.43
C PHE A 198 -2.40 18.91 -2.42
N THR A 199 -1.85 18.28 -1.37
CA THR A 199 -0.84 18.92 -0.52
C THR A 199 0.37 19.36 -1.36
N PRO A 200 1.14 20.37 -0.90
CA PRO A 200 2.36 20.78 -1.59
C PRO A 200 3.33 19.61 -1.83
N LEU A 201 3.43 18.69 -0.86
CA LEU A 201 4.27 17.51 -0.98
C LEU A 201 3.75 16.58 -2.08
N ALA A 202 2.49 16.13 -2.01
CA ALA A 202 1.91 15.22 -2.99
C ALA A 202 1.96 15.81 -4.41
N ALA A 203 1.64 17.10 -4.57
CA ALA A 203 1.75 17.79 -5.86
C ALA A 203 3.20 17.81 -6.40
N SER A 204 4.18 17.94 -5.51
CA SER A 204 5.60 17.90 -5.89
C SER A 204 6.05 16.50 -6.32
N VAL A 205 5.55 15.45 -5.65
CA VAL A 205 5.82 14.06 -6.01
C VAL A 205 5.20 13.76 -7.37
N THR A 206 3.94 14.15 -7.61
CA THR A 206 3.27 13.99 -8.91
C THR A 206 4.02 14.70 -10.03
N ALA A 207 4.46 15.94 -9.80
CA ALA A 207 5.21 16.69 -10.80
C ALA A 207 6.56 16.03 -11.15
N ARG A 208 7.29 15.51 -10.15
CA ARG A 208 8.55 14.78 -10.39
C ARG A 208 8.31 13.45 -11.09
N TRP A 209 7.27 12.72 -10.70
CA TRP A 209 6.85 11.48 -11.35
C TRP A 209 6.48 11.70 -12.83
N LEU A 210 5.66 12.71 -13.14
CA LEU A 210 5.28 13.06 -14.52
C LEU A 210 6.49 13.41 -15.41
N LYS A 211 7.57 13.93 -14.80
CA LYS A 211 8.81 14.29 -15.50
C LYS A 211 9.88 13.19 -15.46
N SER A 212 9.66 12.10 -14.72
CA SER A 212 10.59 10.98 -14.62
C SER A 212 10.72 10.24 -15.96
N ARG A 213 11.85 9.55 -16.20
CA ARG A 213 12.05 8.81 -17.45
C ARG A 213 11.15 7.58 -17.49
N ASN A 214 11.11 6.81 -16.40
CA ASN A 214 10.42 5.53 -16.38
C ASN A 214 9.16 5.50 -15.50
N GLY A 215 8.97 6.43 -14.57
CA GLY A 215 7.88 6.33 -13.58
C GLY A 215 6.49 6.26 -14.20
N VAL A 216 6.20 7.09 -15.21
CA VAL A 216 4.90 7.03 -15.92
C VAL A 216 4.74 5.71 -16.67
N ARG A 217 5.82 5.22 -17.28
CA ARG A 217 5.85 3.97 -18.02
C ARG A 217 5.56 2.77 -17.09
N GLN A 218 6.21 2.76 -15.94
CA GLN A 218 6.06 1.76 -14.89
C GLN A 218 4.64 1.79 -14.29
N THR A 219 4.07 2.98 -14.03
CA THR A 219 2.68 3.14 -13.57
C THR A 219 1.70 2.46 -14.53
N VAL A 220 1.82 2.76 -15.83
CA VAL A 220 0.92 2.21 -16.86
C VAL A 220 1.10 0.70 -16.98
N HIS A 221 2.36 0.22 -17.01
CA HIS A 221 2.65 -1.20 -17.10
C HIS A 221 2.08 -1.98 -15.89
N LEU A 222 2.35 -1.50 -14.67
CA LEU A 222 1.80 -2.12 -13.47
C LEU A 222 0.26 -2.12 -13.51
N GLY A 223 -0.36 -1.00 -13.85
CA GLY A 223 -1.82 -0.88 -13.96
C GLY A 223 -2.44 -1.83 -15.00
N MET A 224 -1.75 -2.12 -16.11
CA MET A 224 -2.19 -3.15 -17.07
C MET A 224 -2.17 -4.55 -16.44
N THR A 225 -1.08 -4.90 -15.75
CA THR A 225 -0.95 -6.22 -15.10
C THR A 225 -1.90 -6.37 -13.91
N GLU A 226 -2.23 -5.27 -13.21
CA GLU A 226 -3.27 -5.21 -12.18
C GLU A 226 -4.63 -5.58 -12.76
N LEU A 227 -5.02 -5.00 -13.90
CA LEU A 227 -6.31 -5.29 -14.55
C LEU A 227 -6.43 -6.73 -15.04
N GLU A 228 -5.33 -7.33 -15.47
CA GLU A 228 -5.29 -8.72 -15.92
C GLU A 228 -5.34 -9.72 -14.75
N THR A 229 -4.70 -9.38 -13.63
CA THR A 229 -4.50 -10.31 -12.51
C THR A 229 -5.56 -10.18 -11.41
N ILE A 230 -5.99 -8.95 -11.09
CA ILE A 230 -6.93 -8.65 -10.00
C ILE A 230 -8.35 -8.83 -10.54
N CYS A 231 -8.71 -10.10 -10.70
CA CYS A 231 -10.02 -10.57 -11.15
C CYS A 231 -10.79 -11.16 -9.97
N GLU A 232 -11.08 -12.46 -10.02
CA GLU A 232 -11.83 -13.16 -8.98
C GLU A 232 -10.97 -13.40 -7.73
N GLU A 233 -11.65 -13.47 -6.59
CA GLU A 233 -11.02 -13.84 -5.33
C GLU A 233 -10.54 -15.30 -5.40
N LYS A 234 -9.25 -15.52 -5.21
CA LYS A 234 -8.61 -16.85 -5.34
C LYS A 234 -8.11 -17.44 -4.02
N TRP A 235 -8.26 -16.72 -2.92
CA TRP A 235 -7.71 -17.09 -1.63
C TRP A 235 -8.64 -17.98 -0.82
N SER A 236 -8.09 -18.89 -0.02
CA SER A 236 -8.87 -19.75 0.88
C SER A 236 -9.46 -18.97 2.06
N GLU A 237 -10.55 -19.47 2.64
CA GLU A 237 -11.16 -18.90 3.85
C GLU A 237 -10.20 -18.89 5.06
N GLU A 238 -9.25 -19.82 5.10
CA GLU A 238 -8.21 -19.87 6.14
C GLU A 238 -7.35 -18.60 6.17
N LEU A 239 -7.11 -17.98 5.01
CA LEU A 239 -6.39 -16.72 4.93
C LEU A 239 -7.09 -15.62 5.74
N TRP A 240 -8.42 -15.64 5.79
CA TRP A 240 -9.25 -14.63 6.45
C TRP A 240 -9.58 -14.96 7.91
N ALA A 241 -9.11 -16.11 8.40
CA ALA A 241 -9.23 -16.52 9.78
C ALA A 241 -8.38 -15.65 10.71
N ALA A 242 -8.62 -15.78 12.02
CA ALA A 242 -7.93 -15.00 13.02
C ALA A 242 -6.43 -15.32 13.02
N SER A 243 -5.65 -14.34 13.45
CA SER A 243 -4.23 -14.50 13.70
C SER A 243 -4.02 -14.98 15.12
N GLN A 244 -3.27 -16.07 15.29
CA GLN A 244 -2.94 -16.60 16.61
C GLN A 244 -1.90 -15.70 17.27
N GLY A 245 -2.29 -15.12 18.41
CA GLY A 245 -1.42 -14.30 19.24
C GLY A 245 -0.97 -15.02 20.52
N PRO A 246 0.13 -14.58 21.16
CA PRO A 246 0.60 -15.18 22.41
C PRO A 246 -0.41 -15.10 23.57
N LYS A 247 -1.44 -14.25 23.48
CA LYS A 247 -2.44 -14.05 24.53
C LYS A 247 -3.87 -14.37 24.09
N ARG A 248 -4.27 -13.94 22.89
CA ARG A 248 -5.57 -14.26 22.29
C ARG A 248 -5.55 -14.03 20.77
N ASP A 249 -6.46 -14.70 20.08
CA ASP A 249 -6.73 -14.51 18.66
C ASP A 249 -7.25 -13.09 18.39
N ALA A 250 -6.70 -12.44 17.36
CA ALA A 250 -7.13 -11.14 16.86
C ALA A 250 -7.40 -11.21 15.35
N PRO A 251 -8.16 -10.28 14.76
CA PRO A 251 -8.37 -10.24 13.31
C PRO A 251 -7.04 -10.26 12.57
N ARG A 252 -6.87 -11.19 11.62
CA ARG A 252 -5.67 -11.16 10.77
C ARG A 252 -5.72 -9.96 9.82
N PHE A 253 -6.88 -9.64 9.28
CA PHE A 253 -7.05 -8.50 8.38
C PHE A 253 -7.97 -7.45 8.98
N PHE A 254 -7.52 -6.20 8.87
CA PHE A 254 -8.28 -4.98 9.10
C PHE A 254 -8.42 -4.28 7.76
N VAL A 255 -9.65 -4.01 7.36
CA VAL A 255 -9.98 -3.55 6.02
C VAL A 255 -10.76 -2.26 6.12
N PHE A 256 -10.30 -1.22 5.42
CA PHE A 256 -10.98 0.07 5.37
C PHE A 256 -11.30 0.46 3.94
N TYR A 257 -12.60 0.53 3.61
CA TYR A 257 -13.09 1.00 2.33
C TYR A 257 -13.51 2.47 2.40
N ALA A 258 -13.30 3.21 1.30
CA ALA A 258 -14.00 4.48 1.12
C ALA A 258 -15.50 4.23 0.94
N LYS A 259 -16.31 5.22 1.32
CA LYS A 259 -17.74 5.24 1.02
C LYS A 259 -18.01 5.14 -0.47
N THR A 260 -17.27 5.94 -1.24
CA THR A 260 -17.32 5.98 -2.70
C THR A 260 -15.90 5.91 -3.23
N ASP A 261 -15.63 4.91 -4.05
CA ASP A 261 -14.32 4.67 -4.63
C ASP A 261 -14.47 4.43 -6.14
N HIS A 262 -13.66 5.11 -6.94
CA HIS A 262 -13.70 4.95 -8.40
C HIS A 262 -12.75 3.85 -8.89
N TRP A 263 -11.93 3.29 -8.01
CA TRP A 263 -11.03 2.16 -8.27
C TRP A 263 -11.57 0.83 -7.74
N VAL A 264 -12.63 0.86 -6.94
CA VAL A 264 -13.31 -0.33 -6.43
C VAL A 264 -14.74 -0.33 -6.94
N ASP A 265 -15.20 -1.44 -7.51
CA ASP A 265 -16.61 -1.59 -7.87
C ASP A 265 -17.46 -1.78 -6.61
N ASP A 266 -18.54 -1.02 -6.46
CA ASP A 266 -19.39 -1.08 -5.27
C ASP A 266 -20.01 -2.48 -5.08
N GLY A 267 -20.40 -3.16 -6.16
CA GLY A 267 -20.94 -4.52 -6.08
C GLY A 267 -19.91 -5.53 -5.60
N GLU A 268 -18.67 -5.41 -6.07
CA GLU A 268 -17.55 -6.25 -5.63
C GLU A 268 -17.19 -6.00 -4.16
N ARG A 269 -17.19 -4.72 -3.73
CA ARG A 269 -17.01 -4.33 -2.32
C ARG A 269 -18.10 -4.93 -1.44
N GLU A 270 -19.37 -4.72 -1.78
CA GLU A 270 -20.49 -5.26 -0.99
C GLU A 270 -20.46 -6.79 -0.97
N GLY A 271 -20.12 -7.44 -2.08
CA GLY A 271 -19.93 -8.89 -2.14
C GLY A 271 -18.81 -9.38 -1.22
N PHE A 272 -17.68 -8.67 -1.17
CA PHE A 272 -16.57 -8.98 -0.27
C PHE A 272 -16.98 -8.83 1.21
N ILE A 273 -17.71 -7.76 1.54
CA ILE A 273 -18.24 -7.50 2.89
C ILE A 273 -19.23 -8.58 3.31
N GLU A 274 -20.18 -8.91 2.44
CA GLU A 274 -21.24 -9.88 2.75
C GLU A 274 -20.67 -11.28 3.01
N ARG A 275 -19.71 -11.74 2.20
CA ARG A 275 -19.03 -13.04 2.40
C ARG A 275 -18.36 -13.15 3.78
N ARG A 276 -17.97 -12.02 4.37
CA ARG A 276 -17.24 -11.94 5.65
C ARG A 276 -18.08 -11.44 6.81
N ARG A 277 -19.38 -11.23 6.60
CA ARG A 277 -20.29 -10.79 7.66
C ARG A 277 -20.37 -11.85 8.75
N GLY A 278 -20.13 -11.43 9.99
CA GLY A 278 -20.08 -12.35 11.15
C GLY A 278 -18.78 -13.17 11.26
N GLY A 279 -17.82 -12.96 10.35
CA GLY A 279 -16.47 -13.49 10.47
C GLY A 279 -15.58 -12.68 11.41
N VAL A 280 -14.31 -13.08 11.48
CA VAL A 280 -13.29 -12.43 12.34
C VAL A 280 -12.53 -11.29 11.66
N THR A 281 -12.62 -11.17 10.33
CA THR A 281 -12.01 -10.05 9.60
C THR A 281 -12.69 -8.74 9.99
N ARG A 282 -11.91 -7.75 10.41
CA ARG A 282 -12.44 -6.43 10.80
C ARG A 282 -12.60 -5.58 9.55
N ILE A 283 -13.85 -5.35 9.12
CA ILE A 283 -14.14 -4.50 7.95
C ILE A 283 -14.85 -3.24 8.39
N GLU A 284 -14.40 -2.12 7.85
CA GLU A 284 -14.95 -0.79 8.09
C GLU A 284 -15.13 -0.08 6.74
N VAL A 285 -16.23 0.67 6.61
CA VAL A 285 -16.49 1.54 5.48
C VAL A 285 -16.51 2.96 6.01
N ASP A 286 -15.85 3.89 5.33
CA ASP A 286 -15.87 5.30 5.67
C ASP A 286 -17.31 5.83 5.70
N GLU A 287 -17.63 6.62 6.73
CA GLU A 287 -18.91 7.33 6.82
C GLU A 287 -18.80 8.75 6.23
N GLY A 288 -17.56 9.26 6.12
CA GLY A 288 -17.23 10.57 5.58
C GLY A 288 -17.07 10.58 4.06
N ASP A 289 -16.08 11.36 3.61
CA ASP A 289 -15.72 11.57 2.20
C ASP A 289 -14.20 11.47 2.01
N ILE A 290 -13.58 10.48 2.66
CA ILE A 290 -12.15 10.23 2.49
C ILE A 290 -11.92 9.70 1.07
N PRO A 291 -11.13 10.40 0.23
CA PRO A 291 -10.89 9.93 -1.12
C PRO A 291 -9.99 8.69 -1.11
N HIS A 292 -10.09 7.86 -2.15
CA HIS A 292 -9.17 6.72 -2.37
C HIS A 292 -7.70 7.13 -2.18
N ALA A 293 -7.27 8.22 -2.84
CA ALA A 293 -5.94 8.79 -2.71
C ALA A 293 -5.81 9.65 -1.42
N PHE A 294 -6.15 9.10 -0.26
CA PHE A 294 -6.20 9.80 1.03
C PHE A 294 -4.88 10.51 1.37
N CYS A 295 -3.74 9.94 0.97
CA CYS A 295 -2.41 10.48 1.21
C CYS A 295 -2.12 11.80 0.48
N THR A 296 -3.02 12.24 -0.40
CA THR A 296 -2.88 13.51 -1.13
C THR A 296 -3.48 14.71 -0.39
N ARG A 297 -4.11 14.50 0.77
CA ARG A 297 -4.74 15.54 1.59
C ARG A 297 -4.40 15.37 3.08
N ASP A 298 -4.20 16.49 3.79
CA ASP A 298 -3.82 16.48 5.21
C ASP A 298 -4.94 15.94 6.11
N ASP A 299 -6.19 16.33 5.85
CA ASP A 299 -7.37 15.92 6.61
C ASP A 299 -7.61 14.40 6.54
N ALA A 300 -7.60 13.87 5.32
CA ALA A 300 -7.74 12.45 5.04
C ALA A 300 -6.58 11.63 5.62
N SER A 301 -5.33 12.13 5.48
CA SER A 301 -4.15 11.46 6.04
C SER A 301 -4.23 11.33 7.57
N LEU A 302 -4.67 12.38 8.26
CA LEU A 302 -4.83 12.35 9.72
C LEU A 302 -5.92 11.37 10.15
N GLU A 303 -7.06 11.34 9.45
CA GLU A 303 -8.17 10.46 9.82
C GLU A 303 -7.81 8.98 9.62
N VAL A 304 -7.14 8.65 8.51
CA VAL A 304 -6.63 7.29 8.28
C VAL A 304 -5.55 6.92 9.31
N ALA A 305 -4.67 7.84 9.69
CA ALA A 305 -3.65 7.59 10.73
C ALA A 305 -4.28 7.30 12.10
N ARG A 306 -5.33 8.03 12.50
CA ARG A 306 -6.08 7.76 13.73
C ARG A 306 -6.73 6.38 13.68
N ARG A 307 -7.32 6.01 12.55
CA ARG A 307 -7.95 4.70 12.37
C ARG A 307 -6.95 3.56 12.56
N VAL A 308 -5.81 3.65 11.87
CA VAL A 308 -4.73 2.68 11.99
C VAL A 308 -4.22 2.59 13.42
N CYS A 309 -3.99 3.72 14.09
CA CYS A 309 -3.57 3.73 15.49
C CYS A 309 -4.59 3.01 16.39
N GLY A 310 -5.89 3.23 16.16
CA GLY A 310 -6.95 2.52 16.88
C GLY A 310 -6.94 1.00 16.67
N TRP A 311 -6.58 0.52 15.47
CA TRP A 311 -6.39 -0.90 15.22
C TRP A 311 -5.16 -1.48 15.92
N VAL A 312 -4.06 -0.72 16.00
CA VAL A 312 -2.88 -1.11 16.78
C VAL A 312 -3.24 -1.25 18.26
N GLU A 313 -3.94 -0.26 18.83
CA GLU A 313 -4.45 -0.34 20.21
C GLU A 313 -5.42 -1.51 20.41
N GLU A 314 -6.26 -1.85 19.42
CA GLU A 314 -7.14 -3.01 19.49
C GLU A 314 -6.33 -4.32 19.59
N ILE A 315 -5.29 -4.47 18.77
CA ILE A 315 -4.40 -5.64 18.80
C ILE A 315 -3.68 -5.75 20.15
N ASP A 316 -3.20 -4.64 20.70
CA ASP A 316 -2.52 -4.62 22.00
C ASP A 316 -3.48 -4.90 23.17
N ARG A 317 -4.68 -4.29 23.19
CA ARG A 317 -5.71 -4.49 24.23
C ARG A 317 -6.23 -5.93 24.29
N VAL A 318 -6.34 -6.61 23.15
CA VAL A 318 -6.68 -8.04 23.12
C VAL A 318 -5.65 -8.88 23.91
N GLY A 319 -4.46 -8.33 24.19
CA GLY A 319 -3.44 -8.87 25.09
C GLY A 319 -3.42 -8.34 26.54
N GLU A 320 -4.28 -7.40 26.95
CA GLU A 320 -4.16 -6.73 28.27
C GLU A 320 -5.14 -7.23 29.35
N ASN A 321 -6.17 -8.00 29.01
CA ASN A 321 -7.08 -8.55 30.03
C ASN A 321 -6.43 -9.74 30.77
N HIS A 322 -5.74 -9.44 31.87
CA HIS A 322 -5.37 -10.39 32.93
C HIS A 322 -6.28 -10.21 34.13
#